data_AF-A0A925HU72-F1
#
_entry.id   AF-A0A925HU72-F1
#
_cell.length_a   1.000
_cell.length_b   1.000
_cell.length_c   1.000
_cell.angle_alpha   90.00
_cell.angle_beta   90.00
_cell.angle_gamma   90.00
#
_symmetry.space_group_name_H-M   'P 1'
#
loop_
_entity.id
_entity.type
_entity.pdbx_description
1 polymer ?
#
loop_
_entity_poly.entity_id
_entity_poly.type
_entity_poly.pdbx_seq_one_letter_code
_entity_poly.pdbx_strand_id
1 'polypeptide(L)'
;MPNRSTDPLFLLIKSLEKSEKRNFKLYVKRHSGGEDLKIVQLFDALDKMDEYDEDIVLKKNKAIRKQQLSNMKAHLYRQLLSSLRLIKNDNNIDIQLHEQMDFARILYNKGLYHQSLKVLDKLKELARTHHQFTYLQQVLFFEKKIETLFITRSMQDRALQLSTEADDVSTKITLISELSNLSLELYSWYIKNGHARNEKDIESVNAFFEKHFPDKARQVSGFYELLYLYQSYSWLAFIKQDFLTYYRYTQKWVDLFHHEKFMIEVET
;
A
#
# COMPACT_ATOMS: atom_id res chain seq x y z
N MET A 1 29.81 5.05 -17.50
CA MET A 1 28.50 5.54 -17.98
C MET A 1 28.15 6.77 -17.16
N PRO A 2 27.99 7.96 -17.75
CA PRO A 2 27.84 9.18 -16.96
C PRO A 2 26.47 9.18 -16.29
N ASN A 3 26.45 9.64 -15.04
CA ASN A 3 25.28 9.75 -14.15
C ASN A 3 24.05 10.31 -14.88
N ARG A 4 23.14 9.44 -15.33
CA ARG A 4 21.74 9.81 -15.54
C ARG A 4 21.17 10.10 -14.17
N SER A 5 21.27 11.34 -13.73
CA SER A 5 20.56 11.82 -12.56
C SER A 5 19.07 11.68 -12.84
N THR A 6 18.47 10.60 -12.34
CA THR A 6 17.03 10.40 -12.34
C THR A 6 16.45 11.28 -11.24
N ASP A 7 16.34 12.57 -11.50
CA ASP A 7 15.71 13.51 -10.58
C ASP A 7 14.28 13.01 -10.24
N PRO A 8 13.97 12.71 -8.97
CA PRO A 8 12.70 12.08 -8.60
C PRO A 8 11.48 12.94 -8.96
N LEU A 9 11.61 14.27 -8.89
CA LEU A 9 10.55 15.19 -9.29
C LEU A 9 10.31 15.14 -10.80
N PHE A 10 11.37 15.13 -11.60
CA PHE A 10 11.24 14.99 -13.05
C PHE A 10 10.56 13.66 -13.42
N LEU A 11 10.96 12.55 -12.80
CA LEU A 11 10.32 11.25 -13.01
C LEU A 11 8.82 11.30 -12.68
N LEU A 12 8.46 11.87 -11.53
CA LEU A 12 7.06 12.01 -11.14
C LEU A 12 6.26 12.86 -12.13
N ILE A 13 6.79 14.00 -12.59
CA ILE A 13 6.10 14.84 -13.58
C ILE A 13 5.88 14.09 -14.90
N LYS A 14 6.85 13.26 -15.30
CA LYS A 14 6.77 12.47 -16.53
C LYS A 14 5.83 11.28 -16.45
N SER A 15 5.59 10.72 -15.25
CA SER A 15 4.61 9.65 -15.07
C SER A 15 3.16 10.14 -15.11
N LEU A 16 2.91 11.45 -14.98
CA LEU A 16 1.55 11.99 -14.92
C LEU A 16 0.80 11.88 -16.25
N GLU A 17 -0.49 11.57 -16.15
CA GLU A 17 -1.43 11.71 -17.26
C GLU A 17 -1.79 13.17 -17.55
N LYS A 18 -2.32 13.43 -18.76
CA LYS A 18 -2.78 14.77 -19.15
C LYS A 18 -3.84 15.33 -18.20
N SER A 19 -4.71 14.47 -17.69
CA SER A 19 -5.76 14.77 -16.70
C SER A 19 -5.15 15.26 -15.37
N GLU A 20 -4.17 14.54 -14.85
CA GLU A 20 -3.46 14.84 -13.61
C GLU A 20 -2.66 16.14 -13.70
N LYS A 21 -1.93 16.35 -14.81
CA LYS A 21 -1.19 17.60 -15.08
C LYS A 21 -2.12 18.81 -15.09
N ARG A 22 -3.31 18.67 -15.71
CA ARG A 22 -4.33 19.72 -15.71
C ARG A 22 -4.86 19.99 -14.30
N ASN A 23 -5.15 18.95 -13.53
CA ASN A 23 -5.66 19.09 -12.17
C ASN A 23 -4.64 19.80 -11.27
N PHE A 24 -3.36 19.42 -11.34
CA PHE A 24 -2.30 20.10 -10.61
C PHE A 24 -2.27 21.61 -10.87
N LYS A 25 -2.34 22.02 -12.14
CA LYS A 25 -2.39 23.45 -12.49
C LYS A 25 -3.61 24.16 -11.90
N LEU A 26 -4.76 23.50 -11.85
CA LEU A 26 -5.97 24.06 -11.24
C LEU A 26 -5.87 24.11 -9.71
N TYR A 27 -5.24 23.10 -9.09
CA TYR A 27 -5.00 23.04 -7.66
C TYR A 27 -4.10 24.18 -7.17
N VAL A 28 -2.99 24.43 -7.87
CA VAL A 28 -2.08 25.54 -7.53
C VAL A 28 -2.75 26.90 -7.76
N LYS A 29 -3.51 27.06 -8.86
CA LYS A 29 -4.23 28.31 -9.13
C LYS A 29 -5.30 28.66 -8.08
N ARG A 30 -5.88 27.67 -7.39
CA ARG A 30 -6.88 27.90 -6.33
C ARG A 30 -6.28 28.60 -5.09
N HIS A 31 -4.97 28.52 -4.87
CA HIS A 31 -4.31 29.06 -3.67
C HIS A 31 -3.67 30.46 -3.87
N SER A 32 -3.79 31.05 -5.07
CA SER A 32 -3.58 32.46 -5.42
C SER A 32 -2.50 33.25 -4.63
N GLY A 33 -1.23 32.89 -4.78
CA GLY A 33 -0.06 33.67 -4.36
C GLY A 33 1.00 33.88 -5.45
N GLY A 34 1.91 34.84 -5.27
CA GLY A 34 3.00 35.11 -6.24
C GLY A 34 4.03 33.98 -6.37
N GLU A 35 4.19 33.15 -5.33
CA GLU A 35 5.03 31.95 -5.38
C GLU A 35 4.42 30.83 -6.25
N ASP A 36 3.09 30.77 -6.34
CA ASP A 36 2.37 29.76 -7.12
C ASP A 36 2.65 29.87 -8.63
N LEU A 37 2.83 31.09 -9.12
CA LEU A 37 3.23 31.38 -10.51
C LEU A 37 4.60 30.78 -10.83
N LYS A 38 5.55 30.86 -9.90
CA LYS A 38 6.90 30.30 -10.08
C LYS A 38 6.89 28.78 -10.05
N ILE A 39 6.02 28.17 -9.25
CA ILE A 39 5.84 26.72 -9.16
C ILE A 39 5.25 26.17 -10.46
N VAL A 40 4.23 26.82 -11.03
CA VAL A 40 3.67 26.42 -12.33
C VAL A 40 4.69 26.57 -13.46
N GLN A 41 5.49 27.66 -13.46
CA GLN A 41 6.57 27.84 -14.44
C GLN A 41 7.63 26.74 -14.36
N LEU A 42 8.06 26.38 -13.14
CA LEU A 42 9.00 25.29 -12.92
C LEU A 42 8.43 23.95 -13.40
N PHE A 43 7.17 23.67 -13.07
CA PHE A 43 6.46 22.49 -13.54
C PHE A 43 6.41 22.41 -15.07
N ASP A 44 6.00 23.48 -15.75
CA ASP A 44 5.91 23.54 -17.20
C ASP A 44 7.28 23.39 -17.89
N ALA A 45 8.33 23.92 -17.27
CA ALA A 45 9.69 23.77 -17.77
C ALA A 45 10.14 22.31 -17.69
N LEU A 46 9.88 21.62 -16.58
CA LEU A 46 10.22 20.20 -16.39
C LEU A 46 9.36 19.29 -17.27
N ASP A 47 8.06 19.56 -17.40
CA ASP A 47 7.14 18.75 -18.22
C ASP A 47 7.52 18.75 -19.71
N LYS A 48 8.09 19.87 -20.21
CA LYS A 48 8.50 20.01 -21.62
C LYS A 48 9.89 19.45 -21.95
N MET A 49 10.68 19.04 -20.95
CA MET A 49 12.03 18.52 -21.18
C MET A 49 12.00 17.03 -21.47
N ASP A 50 12.77 16.54 -22.44
CA ASP A 50 12.86 15.10 -22.69
C ASP A 50 13.78 14.40 -21.68
N GLU A 51 14.90 15.05 -21.35
CA GLU A 51 15.84 14.62 -20.31
C GLU A 51 16.05 15.73 -19.28
N TYR A 52 16.29 15.34 -18.02
CA TYR A 52 16.52 16.29 -16.95
C TYR A 52 17.87 16.99 -17.10
N ASP A 53 17.85 18.32 -17.21
CA ASP A 53 19.05 19.16 -17.22
C ASP A 53 18.79 20.44 -16.39
N GLU A 54 19.50 20.57 -15.27
CA GLU A 54 19.38 21.69 -14.34
C GLU A 54 19.75 23.04 -14.97
N ASP A 55 20.76 23.07 -15.82
CA ASP A 55 21.24 24.31 -16.46
C ASP A 55 20.21 24.82 -17.47
N ILE A 56 19.51 23.91 -18.17
CA ILE A 56 18.38 24.28 -19.04
C ILE A 56 17.22 24.84 -18.20
N VAL A 57 16.91 24.25 -17.04
CA VAL A 57 15.84 24.74 -16.14
C VAL A 57 16.13 26.17 -15.70
N LEU A 58 17.37 26.48 -15.31
CA LEU A 58 17.79 27.80 -14.87
C LEU A 58 17.85 28.81 -16.02
N LYS A 59 18.32 28.41 -17.21
CA LYS A 59 18.34 29.29 -18.40
C LYS A 59 16.94 29.70 -18.85
N LYS A 60 15.98 28.77 -18.82
CA LYS A 60 14.58 29.03 -19.22
C LYS A 60 13.79 29.82 -18.18
N ASN A 61 14.15 29.73 -16.90
CA ASN A 61 13.46 30.40 -15.81
C ASN A 61 14.36 31.42 -15.10
N LYS A 62 14.62 32.56 -15.75
CA LYS A 62 15.47 33.65 -15.20
C LYS A 62 14.96 34.24 -13.86
N ALA A 63 13.70 34.01 -13.51
CA ALA A 63 13.11 34.39 -12.24
C ALA A 63 13.50 33.48 -11.06
N ILE A 64 14.10 32.31 -11.33
CA ILE A 64 14.51 31.31 -10.34
C ILE A 64 16.02 31.39 -10.16
N ARG A 65 16.47 31.73 -8.95
CA ARG A 65 17.89 31.70 -8.61
C ARG A 65 18.32 30.25 -8.36
N LYS A 66 19.56 29.89 -8.72
CA LYS A 66 20.13 28.56 -8.46
C LYS A 66 19.99 28.12 -6.99
N GLN A 67 20.21 29.05 -6.06
CA GLN A 67 20.06 28.82 -4.61
C GLN A 67 18.62 28.45 -4.19
N GLN A 68 17.61 28.89 -4.96
CA GLN A 68 16.20 28.65 -4.66
C GLN A 68 15.68 27.37 -5.32
N LEU A 69 16.38 26.85 -6.34
CA LEU A 69 15.88 25.75 -7.16
C LEU A 69 15.61 24.49 -6.33
N SER A 70 16.52 24.10 -5.43
CA SER A 70 16.33 22.94 -4.57
C SER A 70 15.06 23.05 -3.71
N ASN A 71 14.88 24.18 -3.03
CA ASN A 71 13.68 24.44 -2.21
C ASN A 71 12.40 24.48 -3.06
N MET A 72 12.46 25.08 -4.24
CA MET A 72 11.33 25.14 -5.16
C MET A 72 10.95 23.76 -5.70
N LYS A 73 11.93 22.90 -6.00
CA LYS A 73 11.70 21.51 -6.38
C LYS A 73 11.04 20.73 -5.26
N ALA A 74 11.54 20.85 -4.03
CA ALA A 74 10.94 20.20 -2.86
C ALA A 74 9.51 20.71 -2.59
N HIS A 75 9.25 22.01 -2.80
CA HIS A 75 7.91 22.57 -2.70
C HIS A 75 6.98 22.05 -3.81
N LEU A 76 7.43 22.09 -5.07
CA LEU A 76 6.68 21.58 -6.22
C LEU A 76 6.35 20.09 -6.02
N TYR A 77 7.30 19.28 -5.56
CA TYR A 77 7.07 17.86 -5.26
C TYR A 77 5.96 17.66 -4.23
N ARG A 78 6.00 18.39 -3.10
CA ARG A 78 4.94 18.32 -2.07
C ARG A 78 3.58 18.77 -2.59
N GLN A 79 3.54 19.86 -3.37
CA GLN A 79 2.30 20.37 -3.96
C GLN A 79 1.72 19.39 -4.97
N LEU A 80 2.58 18.73 -5.75
CA LEU A 80 2.19 17.74 -6.74
C LEU A 80 1.56 16.52 -6.07
N LEU A 81 2.23 15.95 -5.07
CA LEU A 81 1.68 14.85 -4.27
C LEU A 81 0.36 15.24 -3.58
N SER A 82 0.28 16.46 -3.04
CA SER A 82 -0.95 16.96 -2.39
C SER A 82 -2.09 17.08 -3.40
N SER A 83 -1.82 17.56 -4.62
CA SER A 83 -2.81 17.63 -5.69
C SER A 83 -3.26 16.25 -6.15
N LEU A 84 -2.33 15.30 -6.29
CA LEU A 84 -2.63 13.93 -6.71
C LEU A 84 -3.51 13.22 -5.68
N ARG A 85 -3.23 13.41 -4.39
CA ARG A 85 -4.06 12.88 -3.30
C ARG A 85 -5.51 13.37 -3.37
N LEU A 86 -5.73 14.60 -3.81
CA LEU A 86 -7.08 15.19 -3.93
C LEU A 86 -7.83 14.71 -5.19
N ILE A 87 -7.17 14.00 -6.09
CA ILE A 87 -7.86 13.33 -7.19
C ILE A 87 -8.60 12.17 -6.55
N LYS A 88 -9.93 12.22 -6.61
CA LYS A 88 -10.77 11.11 -6.16
C LYS A 88 -10.45 9.91 -7.05
N ASN A 89 -9.58 9.03 -6.55
CA ASN A 89 -9.26 7.78 -7.20
C ASN A 89 -10.04 6.69 -6.48
N ASP A 90 -11.24 6.41 -6.96
CA ASP A 90 -12.13 5.39 -6.42
C ASP A 90 -11.54 3.96 -6.52
N ASN A 91 -10.39 3.80 -7.18
CA ASN A 91 -9.73 2.50 -7.34
C ASN A 91 -8.69 2.22 -6.25
N ASN A 92 -8.18 3.23 -5.53
CA ASN A 92 -7.16 3.01 -4.52
C ASN A 92 -7.78 2.87 -3.12
N ILE A 93 -7.91 1.62 -2.68
CA ILE A 93 -8.51 1.29 -1.39
C ILE A 93 -7.74 1.87 -0.19
N ASP A 94 -6.40 1.88 -0.24
CA ASP A 94 -5.56 2.43 0.84
C ASP A 94 -5.83 3.92 1.05
N ILE A 95 -5.89 4.70 -0.03
CA ILE A 95 -6.18 6.14 0.03
C ILE A 95 -7.57 6.37 0.64
N GLN A 96 -8.57 5.57 0.24
CA GLN A 96 -9.92 5.66 0.79
C GLN A 96 -9.96 5.33 2.29
N LEU A 97 -9.31 4.24 2.71
CA LEU A 97 -9.24 3.83 4.11
C LEU A 97 -8.53 4.88 4.96
N HIS A 98 -7.44 5.45 4.47
CA HIS A 98 -6.74 6.56 5.11
C HIS A 98 -7.62 7.81 5.24
N GLU A 99 -8.34 8.19 4.18
CA GLU A 99 -9.25 9.33 4.21
C GLU A 99 -10.38 9.15 5.24
N GLN A 100 -11.01 7.97 5.28
CA GLN A 100 -12.05 7.68 6.29
C GLN A 100 -11.48 7.72 7.71
N MET A 101 -10.25 7.22 7.92
CA MET A 101 -9.57 7.29 9.21
C MET A 101 -9.31 8.76 9.61
N ASP A 102 -8.88 9.60 8.67
CA ASP A 102 -8.69 11.04 8.89
C ASP A 102 -10.02 11.72 9.28
N PHE A 103 -11.12 11.42 8.59
CA PHE A 103 -12.44 11.95 8.93
C PHE A 103 -12.88 11.54 10.34
N ALA A 104 -12.69 10.26 10.71
CA ALA A 104 -12.98 9.81 12.07
C ALA A 104 -12.15 10.59 13.10
N ARG A 105 -10.85 10.76 12.86
CA ARG A 105 -9.96 11.52 13.77
C ARG A 105 -10.35 12.99 13.88
N ILE A 106 -10.75 13.64 12.78
CA ILE A 106 -11.23 15.02 12.78
C ILE A 106 -12.49 15.14 13.64
N LEU A 107 -13.47 14.24 13.45
CA LEU A 107 -14.72 14.23 14.22
C LEU A 107 -14.44 14.01 15.71
N TYR A 108 -13.60 13.04 16.04
CA TYR A 108 -13.14 12.79 17.40
C TYR A 108 -12.51 14.03 18.05
N ASN A 109 -11.59 14.69 17.35
CA ASN A 109 -10.91 15.90 17.85
C ASN A 109 -11.88 17.08 18.06
N LYS A 110 -13.04 17.07 17.38
CA LYS A 110 -14.12 18.04 17.56
C LYS A 110 -15.15 17.63 18.62
N GLY A 111 -14.94 16.51 19.32
CA GLY A 111 -15.86 15.99 20.33
C GLY A 111 -17.08 15.24 19.76
N LEU A 112 -17.11 14.99 18.45
CA LEU A 112 -18.21 14.33 17.75
C LEU A 112 -18.02 12.80 17.74
N TYR A 113 -18.01 12.19 18.93
CA TYR A 113 -17.61 10.78 19.12
C TYR A 113 -18.53 9.78 18.43
N HIS A 114 -19.85 9.98 18.49
CA HIS A 114 -20.80 9.09 17.81
C HIS A 114 -20.66 9.16 16.28
N GLN A 115 -20.39 10.35 15.73
CA GLN A 115 -20.14 10.53 14.31
C GLN A 115 -18.81 9.88 13.91
N SER A 116 -17.78 10.00 14.75
CA SER A 116 -16.52 9.28 14.57
C SER A 116 -16.74 7.77 14.52
N LEU A 117 -17.50 7.19 15.46
CA LEU A 117 -17.81 5.76 15.48
C LEU A 117 -18.56 5.32 14.21
N LYS A 118 -19.54 6.10 13.72
CA LYS A 118 -20.24 5.80 12.46
C LYS A 118 -19.31 5.78 11.24
N VAL A 119 -18.28 6.63 11.21
CA VAL A 119 -17.27 6.60 10.14
C VAL A 119 -16.39 5.36 10.30
N LEU A 120 -15.98 5.03 11.52
CA LEU A 120 -15.19 3.83 11.82
C LEU A 120 -15.93 2.53 11.46
N ASP A 121 -17.24 2.45 11.70
CA ASP A 121 -18.05 1.29 11.30
C ASP A 121 -18.01 1.08 9.78
N LYS A 122 -18.17 2.14 8.99
CA LYS A 122 -18.08 2.06 7.52
C LYS A 122 -16.68 1.68 7.05
N LEU A 123 -15.66 2.27 7.66
CA LEU A 123 -14.26 1.96 7.37
C LEU A 123 -13.97 0.48 7.66
N LYS A 124 -14.48 -0.05 8.78
CA LYS A 124 -14.36 -1.46 9.16
C LYS A 124 -14.95 -2.39 8.10
N GLU A 125 -16.16 -2.12 7.63
CA GLU A 125 -16.79 -2.94 6.60
C GLU A 125 -16.03 -2.89 5.27
N LEU A 126 -15.54 -1.70 4.89
CA LEU A 126 -14.71 -1.51 3.70
C LEU A 126 -13.40 -2.30 3.82
N ALA A 127 -12.71 -2.20 4.95
CA ALA A 127 -11.45 -2.92 5.18
C ALA A 127 -11.65 -4.45 5.23
N ARG A 128 -12.76 -4.95 5.79
CA ARG A 128 -13.09 -6.39 5.76
C ARG A 128 -13.31 -6.89 4.34
N THR A 129 -14.08 -6.14 3.55
CA THR A 129 -14.39 -6.49 2.16
C THR A 129 -13.14 -6.55 1.30
N HIS A 130 -12.14 -5.71 1.57
CA HIS A 130 -10.88 -5.67 0.83
C HIS A 130 -9.71 -6.41 1.52
N HIS A 131 -9.97 -7.24 2.52
CA HIS A 131 -8.94 -8.00 3.25
C HIS A 131 -7.84 -7.13 3.89
N GLN A 132 -8.13 -5.87 4.19
CA GLN A 132 -7.21 -4.87 4.74
C GLN A 132 -7.13 -4.96 6.27
N PHE A 133 -6.61 -6.08 6.79
CA PHE A 133 -6.63 -6.40 8.23
C PHE A 133 -5.81 -5.43 9.09
N THR A 134 -4.74 -4.83 8.58
CA THR A 134 -3.95 -3.83 9.31
C THR A 134 -4.75 -2.55 9.58
N TYR A 135 -5.64 -2.14 8.66
CA TYR A 135 -6.57 -1.03 8.88
C TYR A 135 -7.67 -1.41 9.87
N LEU A 136 -8.17 -2.65 9.83
CA LEU A 136 -9.11 -3.15 10.85
C LEU A 136 -8.52 -3.05 12.26
N GLN A 137 -7.25 -3.43 12.42
CA GLN A 137 -6.58 -3.30 13.71
C GLN A 137 -6.52 -1.83 14.19
N GLN A 138 -6.23 -0.89 13.28
CA GLN A 138 -6.22 0.53 13.60
C GLN A 138 -7.61 1.05 14.00
N VAL A 139 -8.66 0.63 13.29
CA VAL A 139 -10.05 0.96 13.63
C VAL A 139 -10.38 0.46 15.03
N LEU A 140 -10.08 -0.81 15.33
CA LEU A 140 -10.39 -1.42 16.61
C LEU A 140 -9.67 -0.73 17.77
N PHE A 141 -8.41 -0.35 17.58
CA PHE A 141 -7.70 0.47 18.57
C PHE A 141 -8.38 1.82 18.79
N PHE A 142 -8.88 2.44 17.72
CA PHE A 142 -9.52 3.74 17.84
C PHE A 142 -10.92 3.63 18.49
N GLU A 143 -11.71 2.63 18.14
CA GLU A 143 -12.98 2.33 18.81
C GLU A 143 -12.77 2.06 20.29
N LYS A 144 -11.81 1.18 20.66
CA LYS A 144 -11.47 0.92 22.07
C LYS A 144 -11.11 2.20 22.80
N LYS A 145 -10.34 3.10 22.17
CA LYS A 145 -10.00 4.41 22.75
C LYS A 145 -11.24 5.27 22.99
N ILE A 146 -12.17 5.33 22.03
CA ILE A 146 -13.40 6.12 22.17
C ILE A 146 -14.28 5.54 23.27
N GLU A 147 -14.53 4.23 23.26
CA GLU A 147 -15.36 3.53 24.25
C GLU A 147 -14.80 3.63 25.67
N THR A 148 -13.47 3.62 25.83
CA THR A 148 -12.83 3.74 27.16
C THR A 148 -12.98 5.14 27.76
N LEU A 149 -12.95 6.19 26.92
CA LEU A 149 -12.88 7.57 27.37
C LEU A 149 -14.24 8.26 27.45
N PHE A 150 -15.26 7.74 26.76
CA PHE A 150 -16.55 8.40 26.63
C PHE A 150 -17.70 7.43 26.89
N ILE A 151 -18.71 7.89 27.62
CA ILE A 151 -19.97 7.15 27.78
C ILE A 151 -20.73 7.24 26.45
N THR A 152 -20.44 6.31 25.55
CA THR A 152 -21.07 6.16 24.22
C THR A 152 -22.47 5.53 24.31
N ARG A 153 -22.92 5.15 25.51
CA ARG A 153 -24.14 4.34 25.73
C ARG A 153 -24.16 3.09 24.84
N SER A 154 -22.98 2.51 24.59
CA SER A 154 -22.83 1.28 23.84
C SER A 154 -23.44 0.09 24.60
N MET A 155 -23.70 -1.01 23.88
CA MET A 155 -24.27 -2.22 24.48
C MET A 155 -23.38 -2.76 25.61
N GLN A 156 -23.99 -3.41 26.61
CA GLN A 156 -23.31 -3.96 27.79
C GLN A 156 -22.10 -4.85 27.44
N ASP A 157 -22.08 -5.45 26.25
CA ASP A 157 -21.01 -6.37 25.80
C ASP A 157 -20.01 -5.75 24.81
N ARG A 158 -20.05 -4.43 24.56
CA ARG A 158 -19.22 -3.80 23.52
C ARG A 158 -17.71 -4.00 23.75
N ALA A 159 -17.27 -3.93 25.01
CA ALA A 159 -15.86 -4.16 25.36
C ALA A 159 -15.40 -5.56 24.98
N LEU A 160 -16.22 -6.59 25.27
CA LEU A 160 -15.93 -7.98 24.94
C LEU A 160 -15.91 -8.21 23.43
N GLN A 161 -16.87 -7.63 22.71
CA GLN A 161 -16.91 -7.70 21.24
C GLN A 161 -15.63 -7.12 20.62
N LEU A 162 -15.20 -5.94 21.06
CA LEU A 162 -13.99 -5.29 20.56
C LEU A 162 -12.70 -6.04 20.95
N SER A 163 -12.66 -6.69 22.11
CA SER A 163 -11.51 -7.51 22.47
C SER A 163 -11.42 -8.74 21.57
N THR A 164 -12.51 -9.51 21.44
CA THR A 164 -12.55 -10.72 20.60
C THR A 164 -12.24 -10.40 19.14
N GLU A 165 -12.84 -9.35 18.59
CA GLU A 165 -12.58 -8.95 17.20
C GLU A 165 -11.12 -8.57 16.97
N ALA A 166 -10.47 -7.90 17.93
CA ALA A 166 -9.05 -7.55 17.81
C ALA A 166 -8.12 -8.76 17.91
N ASP A 167 -8.45 -9.75 18.75
CA ASP A 167 -7.67 -10.98 18.86
C ASP A 167 -7.77 -11.81 17.58
N ASP A 168 -8.96 -11.87 16.97
CA ASP A 168 -9.18 -12.51 15.67
C ASP A 168 -8.39 -11.81 14.55
N VAL A 169 -8.46 -10.48 14.47
CA VAL A 169 -7.71 -9.69 13.48
C VAL A 169 -6.19 -9.86 13.67
N SER A 170 -5.70 -9.82 14.92
CA SER A 170 -4.29 -10.04 15.25
C SER A 170 -3.80 -11.42 14.82
N THR A 171 -4.63 -12.45 15.03
CA THR A 171 -4.34 -13.82 14.60
C THR A 171 -4.20 -13.90 13.07
N LYS A 172 -5.12 -13.25 12.33
CA LYS A 172 -5.04 -13.20 10.86
C LYS A 172 -3.80 -12.48 10.37
N ILE A 173 -3.49 -11.30 10.91
CA ILE A 173 -2.28 -10.53 10.55
C ILE A 173 -1.02 -11.36 10.80
N THR A 174 -0.96 -12.07 11.93
CA THR A 174 0.18 -12.95 12.25
C THR A 174 0.34 -14.02 11.18
N LEU A 175 -0.73 -14.71 10.81
CA LEU A 175 -0.69 -15.79 9.84
C LEU A 175 -0.34 -15.31 8.42
N ILE A 176 -0.88 -14.16 8.00
CA ILE A 176 -0.50 -13.50 6.75
C ILE A 176 0.99 -13.17 6.74
N SER A 177 1.50 -12.60 7.84
CA SER A 177 2.91 -12.24 7.99
C SER A 177 3.80 -13.48 7.88
N GLU A 178 3.51 -14.54 8.64
CA GLU A 178 4.29 -15.78 8.63
C GLU A 178 4.32 -16.44 7.24
N LEU A 179 3.18 -16.53 6.55
CA LEU A 179 3.11 -17.10 5.21
C LEU A 179 3.82 -16.22 4.17
N SER A 180 3.69 -14.90 4.26
CA SER A 180 4.38 -13.98 3.36
C SER A 180 5.91 -14.04 3.55
N ASN A 181 6.37 -14.16 4.80
CA ASN A 181 7.78 -14.36 5.12
C ASN A 181 8.28 -15.68 4.55
N LEU A 182 7.56 -16.78 4.74
CA LEU A 182 7.91 -18.07 4.16
C LEU A 182 8.06 -18.00 2.63
N SER A 183 7.10 -17.38 1.94
CA SER A 183 7.16 -17.18 0.48
C SER A 183 8.40 -16.39 0.06
N LEU A 184 8.66 -15.26 0.71
CA LEU A 184 9.81 -14.41 0.43
C LEU A 184 11.15 -15.10 0.74
N GLU A 185 11.21 -15.87 1.83
CA GLU A 185 12.40 -16.59 2.24
C GLU A 185 12.69 -17.78 1.32
N LEU A 186 11.68 -18.48 0.80
CA LEU A 186 11.86 -19.50 -0.23
C LEU A 186 12.38 -18.91 -1.54
N TYR A 187 11.88 -17.73 -1.94
CA TYR A 187 12.45 -16.98 -3.05
C TYR A 187 13.93 -16.64 -2.80
N SER A 188 14.26 -16.13 -1.62
CA SER A 188 15.64 -15.84 -1.21
C SER A 188 16.53 -17.09 -1.21
N TRP A 189 15.98 -18.23 -0.76
CA TRP A 189 16.65 -19.53 -0.81
C TRP A 189 16.96 -19.93 -2.25
N TYR A 190 16.01 -19.77 -3.17
CA TYR A 190 16.19 -20.06 -4.60
C TYR A 190 17.27 -19.18 -5.22
N ILE A 191 17.28 -17.88 -4.95
CA ILE A 191 18.32 -16.97 -5.48
C ILE A 191 19.72 -17.38 -5.02
N LYS A 192 19.86 -17.90 -3.79
CA LYS A 192 21.15 -18.32 -3.23
C LYS A 192 21.62 -19.69 -3.74
N ASN A 193 20.71 -20.65 -3.90
CA ASN A 193 21.06 -22.06 -4.13
C ASN A 193 20.70 -22.57 -5.54
N GLY A 194 19.80 -21.89 -6.25
CA GLY A 194 19.21 -22.33 -7.51
C GLY A 194 18.21 -23.48 -7.30
N HIS A 195 17.96 -24.24 -8.36
CA HIS A 195 17.17 -25.48 -8.26
C HIS A 195 17.92 -26.56 -7.48
N ALA A 196 17.17 -27.39 -6.76
CA ALA A 196 17.69 -28.59 -6.12
C ALA A 196 18.26 -29.55 -7.17
N ARG A 197 19.47 -30.08 -6.94
CA ARG A 197 20.21 -30.92 -7.89
C ARG A 197 20.35 -32.36 -7.42
N ASN A 198 20.09 -32.61 -6.15
CA ASN A 198 20.23 -33.91 -5.51
C ASN A 198 19.26 -34.03 -4.32
N GLU A 199 19.18 -35.22 -3.74
CA GLU A 199 18.27 -35.53 -2.62
C GLU A 199 18.55 -34.69 -1.37
N LYS A 200 19.81 -34.34 -1.08
CA LYS A 200 20.16 -33.49 0.07
C LYS A 200 19.62 -32.07 -0.08
N ASP A 201 19.65 -31.52 -1.30
CA ASP A 201 19.07 -30.19 -1.56
C ASP A 201 17.55 -30.22 -1.35
N ILE A 202 16.89 -31.32 -1.77
CA ILE A 202 15.45 -31.54 -1.56
C ILE A 202 15.13 -31.65 -0.06
N GLU A 203 15.89 -32.43 0.68
CA GLU A 203 15.74 -32.55 2.14
C GLU A 203 15.95 -31.19 2.83
N SER A 204 16.96 -30.43 2.41
CA SER A 204 17.26 -29.10 2.96
C SER A 204 16.11 -28.12 2.78
N VAL A 205 15.54 -28.03 1.57
CA VAL A 205 14.41 -27.12 1.33
C VAL A 205 13.12 -27.60 1.99
N ASN A 206 12.87 -28.92 2.07
CA ASN A 206 11.71 -29.45 2.79
C ASN A 206 11.84 -29.14 4.30
N ALA A 207 13.01 -29.37 4.90
CA ALA A 207 13.25 -29.05 6.30
C ALA A 207 13.11 -27.54 6.57
N PHE A 208 13.59 -26.70 5.65
CA PHE A 208 13.38 -25.26 5.70
C PHE A 208 11.88 -24.91 5.69
N PHE A 209 11.13 -25.49 4.75
CA PHE A 209 9.70 -25.26 4.63
C PHE A 209 8.94 -25.67 5.89
N GLU A 210 9.10 -26.92 6.36
CA GLU A 210 8.39 -27.43 7.54
C GLU A 210 8.73 -26.64 8.82
N LYS A 211 9.98 -26.18 8.96
CA LYS A 211 10.38 -25.36 10.12
C LYS A 211 9.65 -24.02 10.20
N HIS A 212 9.36 -23.40 9.06
CA HIS A 212 8.76 -22.07 8.98
C HIS A 212 7.28 -22.10 8.57
N PHE A 213 6.71 -23.29 8.37
CA PHE A 213 5.31 -23.46 8.00
C PHE A 213 4.40 -23.29 9.23
N PRO A 214 3.44 -22.35 9.23
CA PRO A 214 2.60 -22.12 10.40
C PRO A 214 1.61 -23.26 10.67
N ASP A 215 1.42 -23.64 11.94
CA ASP A 215 0.51 -24.74 12.33
C ASP A 215 -0.92 -24.56 11.79
N LYS A 216 -1.42 -23.30 11.82
CA LYS A 216 -2.78 -22.96 11.39
C LYS A 216 -2.91 -22.72 9.88
N ALA A 217 -1.80 -22.74 9.12
CA ALA A 217 -1.80 -22.44 7.68
C ALA A 217 -2.69 -23.38 6.85
N ARG A 218 -2.95 -24.60 7.33
CA ARG A 218 -3.81 -25.57 6.61
C ARG A 218 -5.31 -25.28 6.71
N GLN A 219 -5.71 -24.40 7.63
CA GLN A 219 -7.12 -24.09 7.91
C GLN A 219 -7.52 -22.70 7.42
N VAL A 220 -6.64 -22.02 6.67
CA VAL A 220 -6.87 -20.66 6.21
C VAL A 220 -7.89 -20.61 5.09
N SER A 221 -8.65 -19.53 5.06
CA SER A 221 -9.67 -19.28 4.06
C SER A 221 -9.71 -17.83 3.58
N GLY A 222 -8.86 -16.95 4.13
CA GLY A 222 -8.78 -15.55 3.69
C GLY A 222 -7.88 -15.40 2.47
N PHE A 223 -8.14 -14.35 1.69
CA PHE A 223 -7.47 -14.10 0.42
C PHE A 223 -5.93 -14.08 0.56
N TYR A 224 -5.39 -13.19 1.40
CA TYR A 224 -3.93 -13.06 1.55
C TYR A 224 -3.29 -14.29 2.19
N GLU A 225 -3.95 -14.95 3.15
CA GLU A 225 -3.44 -16.21 3.68
C GLU A 225 -3.31 -17.27 2.57
N LEU A 226 -4.35 -17.45 1.75
CA LEU A 226 -4.33 -18.40 0.64
C LEU A 226 -3.31 -18.01 -0.44
N LEU A 227 -3.22 -16.72 -0.77
CA LEU A 227 -2.25 -16.18 -1.73
C LEU A 227 -0.83 -16.58 -1.35
N TYR A 228 -0.40 -16.24 -0.13
CA TYR A 228 0.96 -16.51 0.33
C TYR A 228 1.21 -18.01 0.57
N LEU A 229 0.19 -18.76 0.97
CA LEU A 229 0.27 -20.22 1.05
C LEU A 229 0.56 -20.84 -0.32
N TYR A 230 -0.18 -20.43 -1.35
CA TYR A 230 -0.01 -20.96 -2.71
C TYR A 230 1.32 -20.52 -3.32
N GLN A 231 1.77 -19.29 -3.08
CA GLN A 231 3.10 -18.84 -3.47
C GLN A 231 4.21 -19.65 -2.79
N SER A 232 4.07 -19.93 -1.48
CA SER A 232 5.05 -20.73 -0.74
C SER A 232 5.16 -22.16 -1.32
N TYR A 233 4.03 -22.82 -1.58
CA TYR A 233 4.05 -24.13 -2.24
C TYR A 233 4.59 -24.07 -3.67
N SER A 234 4.29 -22.99 -4.42
CA SER A 234 4.83 -22.79 -5.76
C SER A 234 6.34 -22.66 -5.73
N TRP A 235 6.91 -21.85 -4.81
CA TRP A 235 8.36 -21.75 -4.66
C TRP A 235 9.00 -23.08 -4.28
N LEU A 236 8.43 -23.80 -3.30
CA LEU A 236 8.93 -25.12 -2.90
C LEU A 236 8.96 -26.09 -4.09
N ALA A 237 7.87 -26.16 -4.84
CA ALA A 237 7.76 -27.05 -6.01
C ALA A 237 8.72 -26.63 -7.13
N PHE A 238 8.87 -25.33 -7.38
CA PHE A 238 9.77 -24.78 -8.38
C PHE A 238 11.24 -25.09 -8.07
N ILE A 239 11.65 -24.91 -6.81
CA ILE A 239 12.99 -25.27 -6.33
C ILE A 239 13.27 -26.75 -6.58
N LYS A 240 12.29 -27.62 -6.28
CA LYS A 240 12.38 -29.08 -6.43
C LYS A 240 12.22 -29.58 -7.87
N GLN A 241 11.88 -28.70 -8.81
CA GLN A 241 11.48 -29.06 -10.19
C GLN A 241 10.28 -30.03 -10.23
N ASP A 242 9.40 -29.97 -9.23
CA ASP A 242 8.13 -30.68 -9.22
C ASP A 242 7.09 -29.87 -10.01
N PHE A 243 7.14 -30.01 -11.33
CA PHE A 243 6.29 -29.24 -12.24
C PHE A 243 4.79 -29.52 -12.06
N LEU A 244 4.41 -30.72 -11.61
CA LEU A 244 3.01 -31.07 -11.37
C LEU A 244 2.45 -30.29 -10.17
N THR A 245 3.19 -30.30 -9.06
CA THR A 245 2.80 -29.52 -7.87
C THR A 245 2.88 -28.02 -8.14
N TYR A 246 3.89 -27.58 -8.90
CA TYR A 246 4.04 -26.18 -9.30
C TYR A 246 2.82 -25.70 -10.09
N TYR A 247 2.41 -26.44 -11.13
CA TYR A 247 1.21 -26.13 -11.91
C TYR A 247 -0.04 -26.09 -11.03
N ARG A 248 -0.21 -27.08 -10.13
CA ARG A 248 -1.38 -27.13 -9.24
C ARG A 248 -1.51 -25.87 -8.37
N TYR A 249 -0.43 -25.41 -7.76
CA TYR A 249 -0.50 -24.27 -6.83
C TYR A 249 -0.50 -22.91 -7.54
N THR A 250 0.17 -22.80 -8.69
CA THR A 250 0.02 -21.62 -9.54
C THR A 250 -1.39 -21.50 -10.12
N GLN A 251 -2.03 -22.61 -10.51
CA GLN A 251 -3.44 -22.59 -10.92
C GLN A 251 -4.36 -22.19 -9.77
N LYS A 252 -4.17 -22.72 -8.56
CA LYS A 252 -4.93 -22.29 -7.38
C LYS A 252 -4.76 -20.80 -7.07
N TRP A 253 -3.56 -20.27 -7.28
CA TRP A 253 -3.29 -18.83 -7.15
C TRP A 253 -4.07 -18.04 -8.21
N VAL A 254 -4.05 -18.43 -9.48
CA VAL A 254 -4.85 -17.78 -10.53
C VAL A 254 -6.35 -17.86 -10.22
N ASP A 255 -6.83 -19.04 -9.81
CA ASP A 255 -8.22 -19.28 -9.46
C ASP A 255 -8.67 -18.38 -8.30
N LEU A 256 -7.80 -18.11 -7.32
CA LEU A 256 -8.11 -17.21 -6.20
C LEU A 256 -8.56 -15.82 -6.70
N PHE A 257 -7.87 -15.25 -7.69
CA PHE A 257 -8.26 -13.97 -8.31
C PHE A 257 -9.53 -14.09 -9.17
N HIS A 258 -9.79 -15.25 -9.77
CA HIS A 258 -11.06 -15.48 -10.49
C HIS A 258 -12.27 -15.57 -9.56
N HIS A 259 -12.09 -16.12 -8.36
CA HIS A 259 -13.11 -16.15 -7.32
C HIS A 259 -13.32 -14.78 -6.68
N GLU A 260 -12.25 -14.03 -6.43
CA GLU A 260 -12.28 -12.69 -5.83
C GLU A 260 -11.87 -11.60 -6.84
N LYS A 261 -12.68 -11.42 -7.89
CA LYS A 261 -12.35 -10.55 -9.04
C LYS A 261 -11.96 -9.13 -8.68
N PHE A 262 -12.53 -8.56 -7.62
CA PHE A 262 -12.20 -7.21 -7.19
C PHE A 262 -10.74 -7.08 -6.73
N MET A 263 -10.11 -8.16 -6.27
CA MET A 263 -8.70 -8.17 -5.89
C MET A 263 -7.76 -8.01 -7.10
N ILE A 264 -8.23 -8.23 -8.32
CA ILE A 264 -7.46 -7.90 -9.53
C ILE A 264 -7.20 -6.39 -9.57
N GLU A 265 -8.23 -5.56 -9.41
CA GLU A 265 -8.07 -4.10 -9.42
C GLU A 265 -7.24 -3.57 -8.23
N VAL A 266 -7.19 -4.31 -7.13
CA VAL A 266 -6.43 -3.95 -5.93
C VAL A 266 -4.94 -4.29 -6.08
N GLU A 267 -4.61 -5.44 -6.68
CA GLU A 267 -3.24 -5.99 -6.70
C GLU A 267 -2.52 -5.90 -8.06
N THR A 268 -3.23 -5.57 -9.15
CA THR A 268 -2.66 -5.51 -10.52
C THR A 268 -2.89 -4.18 -11.21
#